data_AF-A0AAV0YH20-F1
#
_entry.id   AF-A0AAV0YH20-F1
#
_cell.length_a   1.000
_cell.length_b   1.000
_cell.length_c   1.000
_cell.angle_alpha   90.00
_cell.angle_beta   90.00
_cell.angle_gamma   90.00
#
_symmetry.space_group_name_H-M   'P 1'
#
loop_
_entity.id
_entity.type
_entity.pdbx_description
1 polymer ?
#
loop_
_entity_poly.entity_id
_entity_poly.type
_entity_poly.pdbx_seq_one_letter_code
_entity_poly.pdbx_strand_id
1 'polypeptide(L)'
;MAKCISNLNSLYIFVILVSFIELQSTQVGASCSKIMGRCSSQDCAAQCRNYPGTDGGSYYCNYFDFCTCVFDKAPPKVDGERPCSMVLQLCDATCDSNCCKSKCATINKNYVNPSGDCIQTFGYPYCICSYDE
;
A
#
# COMPACT_ATOMS: atom_id res chain seq x y z
N MET A 1 -56.45 -10.90 -17.88
CA MET A 1 -55.66 -10.48 -16.71
C MET A 1 -54.40 -11.33 -16.65
N ALA A 2 -53.29 -10.84 -17.21
CA ALA A 2 -52.00 -11.53 -17.18
C ALA A 2 -51.12 -10.88 -16.11
N LYS A 3 -50.74 -11.67 -15.10
CA LYS A 3 -49.85 -11.29 -14.00
C LYS A 3 -48.42 -11.11 -14.55
N CYS A 4 -47.84 -9.93 -14.33
CA CYS A 4 -46.42 -9.68 -14.54
C CYS A 4 -45.60 -10.48 -13.51
N ILE A 5 -44.99 -11.58 -13.93
CA ILE A 5 -43.96 -12.29 -13.17
C ILE A 5 -42.62 -12.02 -13.87
N SER A 6 -42.10 -10.82 -13.68
CA SER A 6 -40.81 -10.41 -14.27
C SER A 6 -40.10 -9.42 -13.34
N ASN A 7 -39.85 -9.78 -12.08
CA ASN A 7 -39.14 -8.85 -11.18
C ASN A 7 -38.40 -9.49 -9.99
N LEU A 8 -37.89 -10.72 -10.14
CA LEU A 8 -37.10 -11.39 -9.09
C LEU A 8 -35.67 -11.76 -9.54
N ASN A 9 -35.41 -11.91 -10.84
CA ASN A 9 -34.08 -12.27 -11.34
C ASN A 9 -33.10 -11.11 -11.51
N SER A 10 -33.57 -9.86 -11.58
CA SER A 10 -32.69 -8.70 -11.83
C SER A 10 -31.92 -8.27 -10.58
N LEU A 11 -32.55 -8.31 -9.40
CA LEU A 11 -31.92 -7.90 -8.14
C LEU A 11 -30.80 -8.85 -7.69
N TYR A 12 -30.93 -10.15 -7.97
CA TYR A 12 -29.91 -11.14 -7.62
C TYR A 12 -28.59 -10.93 -8.38
N ILE A 13 -28.68 -10.48 -9.64
CA ILE A 13 -27.50 -10.20 -10.46
C ILE A 13 -26.71 -9.02 -9.90
N PHE A 14 -27.39 -7.98 -9.39
CA PHE A 14 -26.71 -6.81 -8.79
C PHE A 14 -26.01 -7.15 -7.47
N VAL A 15 -26.59 -8.01 -6.63
CA VAL A 15 -25.97 -8.41 -5.36
C VAL A 15 -24.69 -9.23 -5.60
N ILE A 16 -24.68 -10.07 -6.63
CA ILE A 16 -23.49 -10.85 -7.01
C ILE A 16 -22.39 -9.93 -7.57
N LEU A 17 -22.74 -8.92 -8.38
CA LEU A 17 -21.76 -8.01 -9.00
C LEU A 17 -21.03 -7.11 -7.99
N VAL A 18 -21.68 -6.67 -6.91
CA VAL A 18 -21.03 -5.85 -5.87
C VAL A 18 -20.07 -6.68 -4.99
N SER A 19 -20.24 -8.00 -4.96
CA SER A 19 -19.42 -8.91 -4.15
C SER A 19 -18.08 -9.28 -4.81
N PHE A 20 -17.88 -8.94 -6.09
CA PHE A 20 -16.62 -9.21 -6.81
C PHE A 20 -15.63 -8.05 -6.79
N ILE A 21 -15.87 -7.00 -5.99
CA ILE A 21 -14.84 -6.01 -5.67
C ILE A 21 -14.01 -6.52 -4.46
N GLU A 22 -13.79 -7.83 -4.38
CA GLU A 22 -12.69 -8.37 -3.61
C GLU A 22 -11.46 -8.40 -4.50
N LEU A 23 -10.50 -7.55 -4.14
CA LEU A 23 -9.07 -7.83 -4.28
C LEU A 23 -8.60 -8.25 -5.68
N GLN A 24 -8.75 -7.37 -6.66
CA GLN A 24 -7.66 -7.24 -7.63
C GLN A 24 -6.51 -6.48 -6.97
N SER A 25 -5.88 -7.08 -5.96
CA SER A 25 -4.46 -6.82 -5.71
C SER A 25 -3.74 -7.51 -6.86
N THR A 26 -3.63 -6.74 -7.94
CA THR A 26 -2.89 -7.10 -9.13
C THR A 26 -1.54 -7.65 -8.71
N GLN A 27 -1.38 -8.96 -8.94
CA GLN A 27 -0.11 -9.65 -9.04
C GLN A 27 0.59 -9.14 -10.30
N VAL A 28 0.94 -7.85 -10.33
CA VAL A 28 1.98 -7.32 -11.21
C VAL A 28 3.27 -7.53 -10.44
N GLY A 29 4.35 -7.92 -11.13
CA GLY A 29 5.64 -8.28 -10.54
C GLY A 29 6.01 -7.42 -9.33
N ALA A 30 6.47 -8.10 -8.27
CA ALA A 30 6.73 -7.59 -6.92
C ALA A 30 7.12 -6.09 -6.89
N SER A 31 6.12 -5.23 -6.75
CA SER A 31 6.34 -3.79 -6.86
C SER A 31 6.87 -3.29 -5.53
N CYS A 32 8.17 -3.07 -5.46
CA CYS A 32 8.78 -2.46 -4.28
C CYS A 32 8.29 -1.01 -4.18
N SER A 33 7.66 -0.67 -3.06
CA SER A 33 7.27 0.71 -2.79
C SER A 33 8.22 1.33 -1.77
N LYS A 34 8.53 2.63 -1.87
CA LYS A 34 9.35 3.34 -0.88
C LYS A 34 8.77 4.72 -0.57
N ILE A 35 8.70 5.04 0.70
CA ILE A 35 8.24 6.33 1.22
C ILE A 35 9.38 7.34 1.09
N MET A 36 9.16 8.45 0.41
CA MET A 36 10.18 9.48 0.16
C MET A 36 9.97 10.78 0.94
N GLY A 37 8.85 10.94 1.64
CA GLY A 37 8.55 12.20 2.35
C GLY A 37 7.09 12.61 2.18
N ARG A 38 6.83 13.91 2.20
CA ARG A 38 5.49 14.48 2.04
C ARG A 38 5.24 14.95 0.62
N CYS A 39 4.04 14.74 0.11
CA CYS A 39 3.65 15.30 -1.18
C CYS A 39 3.49 16.83 -1.13
N SER A 40 3.03 17.37 0.00
CA SER A 40 2.91 18.81 0.18
C SER A 40 4.26 19.56 0.25
N SER A 41 5.37 18.88 0.55
CA SER A 41 6.68 19.51 0.75
C SER A 41 7.63 19.37 -0.44
N GLN A 42 7.36 18.49 -1.40
CA GLN A 42 8.28 18.21 -2.51
C GLN A 42 7.55 17.75 -3.77
N ASP A 43 8.20 17.92 -4.92
CA ASP A 43 7.74 17.30 -6.17
C ASP A 43 8.00 15.78 -6.11
N CYS A 44 6.99 15.03 -5.69
CA CYS A 44 7.04 13.58 -5.55
C CYS A 44 7.43 12.90 -6.87
N ALA A 45 6.94 13.41 -8.00
CA ALA A 45 7.25 12.87 -9.32
C ALA A 45 8.73 13.02 -9.65
N ALA A 46 9.29 14.20 -9.39
CA ALA A 46 10.72 14.45 -9.59
C ALA A 46 11.58 13.59 -8.67
N GLN A 47 11.21 13.43 -7.40
CA GLN A 47 11.94 12.59 -6.45
C GLN A 47 11.97 11.12 -6.88
N CYS A 48 10.82 10.55 -7.29
CA CYS A 48 10.76 9.16 -7.71
C CYS A 48 11.49 8.88 -9.02
N ARG A 49 11.44 9.81 -9.98
CA ARG A 49 12.14 9.67 -11.27
C ARG A 49 13.66 9.77 -11.14
N ASN A 50 14.13 10.57 -10.19
CA ASN A 50 15.57 10.79 -9.97
C ASN A 50 16.15 9.82 -8.93
N TYR A 51 15.38 8.85 -8.43
CA TYR A 51 15.87 7.95 -7.39
C TYR A 51 16.96 6.99 -7.94
N PRO A 52 18.15 6.95 -7.33
CA PRO A 52 19.27 6.18 -7.85
C PRO A 52 18.98 4.68 -8.02
N GLY A 53 19.47 4.11 -9.14
CA GLY A 53 19.38 2.67 -9.38
C GLY A 53 17.98 2.17 -9.76
N THR A 54 17.09 3.07 -10.16
CA THR A 54 15.74 2.74 -10.63
C THR A 54 15.51 3.35 -12.01
N ASP A 55 14.88 2.62 -12.94
CA ASP A 55 14.61 3.08 -14.31
C ASP A 55 13.38 4.03 -14.38
N GLY A 56 13.19 4.83 -13.33
CA GLY A 56 12.00 5.66 -13.12
C GLY A 56 10.87 4.86 -12.47
N GLY A 57 10.54 5.21 -11.22
CA GLY A 57 9.37 4.66 -10.53
C GLY A 57 8.09 5.42 -10.85
N SER A 58 6.96 4.70 -10.84
CA SER A 58 5.67 5.37 -10.69
C SER A 58 5.57 5.97 -9.28
N TYR A 59 4.68 6.93 -9.07
CA TYR A 59 4.55 7.58 -7.78
C TYR A 59 3.08 7.85 -7.47
N TYR A 60 2.78 7.93 -6.19
CA TYR A 60 1.48 8.37 -5.72
C TYR A 60 1.60 9.11 -4.40
N CYS A 61 0.60 9.94 -4.14
CA CYS A 61 0.38 10.62 -2.88
C CYS A 61 -0.78 9.95 -2.17
N ASN A 62 -0.55 9.37 -0.99
CA ASN A 62 -1.62 8.74 -0.25
C ASN A 62 -2.43 9.76 0.57
N TYR A 63 -3.53 9.30 1.18
CA TYR A 63 -4.39 10.13 2.02
C TYR A 63 -3.65 10.79 3.21
N PHE A 64 -2.57 10.18 3.67
CA PHE A 64 -1.74 10.66 4.77
C PHE A 64 -0.62 11.62 4.30
N ASP A 65 -0.71 12.16 3.09
CA ASP A 65 0.27 13.09 2.48
C ASP A 65 1.65 12.46 2.27
N PHE A 66 1.79 11.13 2.30
CA PHE A 66 3.06 10.49 1.97
C PHE A 66 3.26 10.41 0.46
N CYS A 67 4.43 10.87 0.02
CA CYS A 67 4.98 10.59 -1.29
C CYS A 67 5.56 9.17 -1.28
N THR A 68 4.95 8.28 -2.06
CA THR A 68 5.41 6.90 -2.22
C THR A 68 5.80 6.66 -3.67
N CYS A 69 7.03 6.20 -3.88
CA CYS A 69 7.49 5.70 -5.17
C CYS A 69 7.21 4.20 -5.26
N VAL A 70 6.91 3.70 -6.44
CA VAL A 70 6.74 2.29 -6.76
C VAL A 70 7.69 1.95 -7.89
N PHE A 71 8.49 0.91 -7.67
CA PHE A 71 9.54 0.46 -8.58
C PHE A 71 9.24 -0.96 -9.04
N ASP A 72 9.59 -1.23 -10.31
CA ASP A 72 9.47 -2.58 -10.89
C ASP A 72 10.50 -3.58 -10.32
N LYS A 73 11.56 -3.05 -9.71
CA LYS A 73 12.60 -3.79 -8.99
C LYS A 73 12.97 -3.02 -7.72
N ALA A 74 13.31 -3.74 -6.66
CA ALA A 74 13.77 -3.11 -5.44
C ALA A 74 14.97 -2.19 -5.69
N PRO A 75 14.92 -0.95 -5.19
CA PRO A 75 16.08 -0.08 -5.24
C PRO A 75 17.25 -0.69 -4.45
N PRO A 76 18.49 -0.26 -4.72
CA PRO A 76 19.63 -0.63 -3.91
C PRO A 76 19.40 -0.33 -2.42
N LYS A 77 19.82 -1.25 -1.55
CA LYS A 77 19.84 -0.99 -0.10
C LYS A 77 20.81 0.16 0.18
N VAL A 78 20.31 1.21 0.83
CA VAL A 78 21.10 2.36 1.28
C VAL A 78 21.26 2.23 2.79
N ASP A 79 22.49 2.31 3.30
CA ASP A 79 22.80 2.35 4.74
C ASP A 79 22.19 1.22 5.60
N GLY A 80 21.99 0.04 5.01
CA GLY A 80 21.42 -1.12 5.71
C GLY A 80 19.90 -1.05 5.91
N GLU A 81 19.24 -0.02 5.38
CA GLU A 81 17.78 0.07 5.36
C GLU A 81 17.18 -0.94 4.38
N ARG A 82 15.97 -1.41 4.71
CA ARG A 82 15.18 -2.21 3.77
C ARG A 82 14.80 -1.33 2.58
N PRO A 83 14.88 -1.86 1.34
CA PRO A 83 14.70 -1.07 0.14
C PRO A 83 13.23 -0.69 -0.06
N CYS A 84 12.30 -1.43 0.55
CA CYS A 84 10.87 -1.20 0.42
C CYS A 84 10.21 -0.82 1.75
N SER A 85 9.27 0.10 1.68
CA SER A 85 8.44 0.57 2.78
C SER A 85 7.06 1.03 2.31
N MET A 86 6.02 0.74 3.09
CA MET A 86 4.66 1.23 2.84
C MET A 86 3.98 1.67 4.14
N VAL A 87 3.09 2.66 4.04
CA VAL A 87 2.23 3.09 5.16
C VAL A 87 0.94 2.27 5.12
N LEU A 88 0.57 1.68 6.26
CA LEU A 88 -0.67 0.92 6.36
C LEU A 88 -1.81 1.73 6.96
N GLN A 89 -1.59 2.33 8.13
CA GLN A 89 -2.61 3.06 8.89
C GLN A 89 -1.96 3.92 9.97
N LEU A 90 -2.75 4.76 10.65
CA LEU A 90 -2.35 5.38 11.92
C LEU A 90 -2.23 4.31 13.00
N CYS A 91 -1.25 4.47 13.87
CA CYS A 91 -1.19 3.72 15.11
C CYS A 91 -2.00 4.44 16.18
N ASP A 92 -2.73 3.66 16.96
CA ASP A 92 -3.58 4.13 18.04
C ASP A 92 -3.71 3.03 19.10
N ALA A 93 -4.63 3.20 20.05
CA ALA A 93 -4.87 2.20 21.08
C ALA A 93 -5.36 0.83 20.53
N THR A 94 -5.89 0.80 19.30
CA THR A 94 -6.37 -0.41 18.64
C THR A 94 -5.30 -1.10 17.80
N CYS A 95 -4.24 -0.37 17.42
CA CYS A 95 -3.09 -0.94 16.74
C CYS A 95 -1.79 -0.29 17.19
N ASP A 96 -1.17 -0.92 18.18
CA ASP A 96 0.18 -0.64 18.65
C ASP A 96 1.24 -1.27 17.72
N SER A 97 2.52 -1.16 18.10
CA SER A 97 3.63 -1.75 17.34
C SER A 97 3.49 -3.27 17.14
N ASN A 98 2.91 -4.01 18.09
CA ASN A 98 2.73 -5.46 17.94
C ASN A 98 1.66 -5.78 16.90
N CYS A 99 0.53 -5.05 16.95
CA CYS A 99 -0.50 -5.12 15.91
C CYS A 99 0.09 -4.74 14.55
N CYS A 100 0.83 -3.63 14.46
CA CYS A 100 1.44 -3.18 13.21
C CYS A 100 2.38 -4.25 12.63
N LYS A 101 3.28 -4.80 13.46
CA LYS A 101 4.18 -5.88 13.07
C LYS A 101 3.44 -7.10 12.53
N SER A 102 2.38 -7.53 13.23
CA SER A 102 1.55 -8.67 12.80
C SER A 102 0.84 -8.41 11.47
N LYS A 103 0.25 -7.23 11.29
CA LYS A 103 -0.39 -6.84 10.03
C LYS A 103 0.61 -6.78 8.88
N CYS A 104 1.77 -6.17 9.09
CA CYS A 104 2.82 -6.10 8.08
C CYS A 104 3.32 -7.49 7.68
N ALA A 105 3.55 -8.39 8.63
CA ALA A 105 3.93 -9.77 8.33
C ALA A 105 2.84 -10.52 7.55
N THR A 106 1.56 -10.22 7.79
CA THR A 106 0.43 -10.84 7.10
C THR A 106 0.26 -10.32 5.68
N ILE A 107 0.30 -9.00 5.50
CA ILE A 107 0.10 -8.33 4.20
C ILE A 107 1.29 -8.56 3.29
N ASN A 108 2.51 -8.49 3.84
CA ASN A 108 3.76 -8.64 3.10
C ASN A 108 4.37 -10.03 3.24
N LYS A 109 3.55 -11.07 3.49
CA LYS A 109 4.01 -12.45 3.73
C LYS A 109 4.83 -13.09 2.60
N ASN A 110 4.70 -12.55 1.39
CA ASN A 110 5.40 -13.04 0.21
C ASN A 110 6.75 -12.35 0.00
N TYR A 111 7.05 -11.33 0.79
CA TYR A 111 8.31 -10.57 0.74
C TYR A 111 9.30 -11.11 1.78
N VAL A 112 10.56 -10.77 1.60
CA VAL A 112 11.63 -11.19 2.51
C VAL A 112 11.67 -10.27 3.74
N ASN A 113 11.73 -10.88 4.93
CA ASN A 113 11.84 -10.20 6.24
C ASN A 113 10.83 -9.05 6.46
N PRO A 114 9.51 -9.25 6.21
CA PRO A 114 8.52 -8.21 6.42
C PRO A 114 8.42 -7.88 7.91
N SER A 115 8.51 -6.59 8.22
CA SER A 115 8.38 -6.09 9.58
C SER A 115 7.55 -4.81 9.57
N GLY A 116 6.87 -4.54 10.67
CA GLY A 116 6.12 -3.30 10.87
C GLY A 116 6.49 -2.67 12.20
N ASP A 117 6.47 -1.35 12.25
CA ASP A 117 6.53 -0.61 13.51
C ASP A 117 5.70 0.67 13.44
N CYS A 118 5.31 1.17 14.61
CA CYS A 118 4.65 2.45 14.78
C CYS A 118 5.69 3.56 14.88
N ILE A 119 5.90 4.28 13.78
CA ILE A 119 6.93 5.31 13.69
C ILE A 119 6.27 6.68 13.74
N GLN A 120 6.77 7.54 14.64
CA GLN A 120 6.34 8.93 14.71
C GLN A 120 6.88 9.71 13.51
N THR A 121 6.02 10.09 12.59
CA THR A 121 6.36 10.84 11.38
C THR A 121 5.28 11.87 11.07
N PHE A 122 5.69 13.05 10.61
CA PHE A 122 4.78 14.16 10.29
C PHE A 122 3.77 14.51 11.41
N GLY A 123 4.19 14.33 12.67
CA GLY A 123 3.38 14.66 13.85
C GLY A 123 2.42 13.55 14.32
N TYR A 124 2.35 12.41 13.62
CA TYR A 124 1.49 11.29 14.00
C TYR A 124 2.24 9.96 13.99
N PRO A 125 1.85 8.98 14.83
CA PRO A 125 2.42 7.64 14.77
C PRO A 125 1.74 6.86 13.64
N TYR A 126 2.53 6.44 12.64
CA TYR A 126 2.05 5.64 11.52
C TYR A 126 2.60 4.22 11.60
N CYS A 127 1.76 3.25 11.28
CA CYS A 127 2.20 1.88 11.05
C CYS A 127 2.89 1.82 9.69
N ILE A 128 4.22 1.70 9.71
CA ILE A 128 5.06 1.59 8.52
C ILE A 128 5.57 0.16 8.43
N CYS A 129 5.27 -0.50 7.32
CA CYS A 129 5.85 -1.79 6.98
C CYS A 129 7.14 -1.57 6.20
N SER A 130 8.17 -2.36 6.49
CA SER A 130 9.42 -2.42 5.73
C SER A 130 9.72 -3.87 5.35
N TYR A 131 10.20 -4.09 4.14
CA TYR A 131 10.40 -5.42 3.56
C TYR A 131 11.47 -5.40 2.47
N ASP A 132 12.03 -6.56 2.18
CA ASP A 132 12.90 -6.82 1.04
C ASP A 132 12.09 -7.51 -0.08
N GLU A 133 12.43 -7.29 -1.36
CA GLU A 133 11.85 -8.04 -2.48
C GLU A 133 12.21 -9.54 -2.41
#